data_AF-A0A355RXX9-F1
#
_entry.id   AF-A0A355RXX9-F1
#
_cell.length_a   1.000
_cell.length_b   1.000
_cell.length_c   1.000
_cell.angle_alpha   90.00
_cell.angle_beta   90.00
_cell.angle_gamma   90.00
#
_symmetry.space_group_name_H-M   'P 1'
#
loop_
_entity.id
_entity.type
_entity.pdbx_description
1 polymer ?
#
loop_
_entity_poly.entity_id
_entity_poly.type
_entity_poly.pdbx_seq_one_letter_code
_entity_poly.pdbx_strand_id
1 'polypeptide(L)' 'MVSGGFGSSILELISENNITGKNIKVMGFPDMFIPHGNVNVLFKKYNLDKNGIIRAIMKMV' A
#
# COMPACT_ATOMS: atom_id res chain seq x y z
N MET A 1 4.54 -8.85 1.24
CA MET A 1 3.10 -8.54 1.43
C MET A 1 3.03 -7.52 2.57
N VAL A 2 2.13 -6.54 2.56
CA VAL A 2 1.94 -5.66 3.73
C VAL A 2 1.04 -6.44 4.68
N SER A 3 1.50 -6.77 5.89
CA SER A 3 0.80 -7.63 6.85
C SER A 3 0.38 -6.84 8.10
N GLY A 4 -0.86 -6.99 8.55
CA GLY A 4 -1.33 -6.52 9.86
C GLY A 4 -1.37 -5.01 10.11
N GLY A 5 -1.24 -4.17 9.07
CA GLY A 5 -1.33 -2.70 9.18
C GLY A 5 -2.70 -2.13 8.81
N PHE A 6 -2.80 -0.79 8.74
CA PHE A 6 -4.03 -0.04 8.42
C PHE A 6 -4.80 -0.58 7.20
N GLY A 7 -4.10 -0.84 6.09
CA GLY A 7 -4.74 -1.37 4.88
C GLY A 7 -5.40 -2.74 5.09
N SER A 8 -4.86 -3.56 6.00
CA SER A 8 -5.46 -4.86 6.35
C SER A 8 -6.75 -4.66 7.14
N SER A 9 -6.76 -3.76 8.13
CA SER A 9 -7.96 -3.43 8.91
C SER A 9 -9.09 -2.85 8.05
N ILE A 10 -8.77 -2.07 7.02
CA ILE A 10 -9.78 -1.59 6.05
C ILE A 10 -10.32 -2.75 5.20
N LEU A 11 -9.46 -3.67 4.77
CA LEU A 11 -9.91 -4.86 4.02
C LEU A 11 -10.80 -5.77 4.87
N GLU A 12 -10.49 -5.93 6.16
CA GLU A 12 -11.33 -6.63 7.14
C GLU A 12 -12.71 -5.96 7.24
N LEU A 13 -12.76 -4.65 7.47
CA LEU A 13 -14.03 -3.90 7.54
C LEU A 13 -14.87 -4.03 6.27
N ILE A 14 -14.24 -3.92 5.10
CA ILE A 14 -14.92 -4.07 3.79
C ILE A 14 -15.50 -5.48 3.64
N SER A 15 -14.75 -6.49 4.07
CA SER A 15 -15.18 -7.88 4.06
C SER A 15 -16.36 -8.12 5.01
N GLU A 16 -16.30 -7.61 6.24
CA GLU A 16 -17.38 -7.73 7.24
C GLU A 16 -18.69 -7.09 6.77
N ASN A 17 -18.60 -6.00 5.99
CA ASN A 17 -19.75 -5.31 5.44
C ASN A 17 -20.23 -5.87 4.08
N ASN A 18 -19.67 -7.00 3.62
CA ASN A 18 -20.01 -7.64 2.33
C ASN A 18 -19.86 -6.70 1.12
N ILE A 19 -18.93 -5.73 1.18
CA ILE A 19 -18.70 -4.78 0.09
C ILE A 19 -17.83 -5.47 -0.97
N THR A 20 -18.42 -5.73 -2.14
CA THR A 20 -17.77 -6.46 -3.25
C THR A 20 -17.63 -5.60 -4.51
N GLY A 21 -16.86 -6.10 -5.49
CA GLY A 21 -16.69 -5.44 -6.79
C GLY A 21 -15.83 -4.17 -6.76
N LYS A 22 -15.01 -3.97 -5.72
CA LYS A 22 -14.09 -2.83 -5.60
C LYS A 22 -12.67 -3.25 -5.92
N ASN A 23 -11.98 -2.46 -6.76
CA ASN A 23 -10.55 -2.63 -7.03
C ASN A 23 -9.76 -1.90 -5.92
N ILE A 24 -9.16 -2.66 -5.01
CA ILE A 24 -8.45 -2.11 -3.85
C ILE A 24 -6.98 -2.50 -3.93
N LYS A 25 -6.10 -1.51 -3.76
CA LYS A 25 -4.64 -1.71 -3.70
C LYS A 25 -4.09 -1.17 -2.38
N VAL A 26 -3.58 -2.07 -1.54
CA VAL A 26 -2.80 -1.68 -0.35
C VAL A 26 -1.37 -1.37 -0.75
N MET A 27 -0.89 -0.18 -0.40
CA MET A 27 0.50 0.25 -0.59
C MET A 27 1.15 0.44 0.79
N GLY A 28 2.37 -0.07 0.93
CA GLY A 28 3.13 0.00 2.18
C GLY A 28 4.50 -0.64 2.03
N PHE A 29 5.27 -0.62 3.12
CA PHE A 29 6.57 -1.29 3.15
C PHE A 29 6.43 -2.81 3.05
N PRO A 30 7.41 -3.50 2.45
CA PRO A 30 7.44 -4.96 2.47
C PRO A 30 7.62 -5.48 3.89
N ASP A 31 7.17 -6.72 4.13
CA ASP A 31 7.36 -7.45 5.38
C ASP A 31 8.80 -7.93 5.54
N MET A 32 9.69 -6.95 5.76
CA MET A 32 11.12 -7.12 6.00
C MET A 32 11.66 -5.87 6.69
N PHE A 33 12.83 -6.00 7.30
CA PHE A 33 13.53 -4.83 7.85
C PHE A 33 13.91 -3.85 6.75
N ILE A 34 13.57 -2.57 6.98
CA ILE A 34 13.96 -1.46 6.11
C ILE A 34 15.29 -0.91 6.60
N PRO A 35 16.30 -0.77 5.72
CA PRO A 35 17.61 -0.26 6.13
C PRO A 35 17.52 1.21 6.55
N HIS A 36 18.44 1.63 7.41
CA HIS A 36 18.64 3.06 7.70
C HIS A 36 18.94 3.82 6.40
N GLY A 37 18.32 4.97 6.21
CA GLY A 37 18.63 5.85 5.10
C GLY A 37 17.77 7.11 5.10
N ASN A 38 18.00 7.97 4.11
CA ASN A 38 17.14 9.13 3.90
C ASN A 38 15.70 8.68 3.60
N VAL A 39 14.74 9.23 4.34
CA VAL A 39 13.32 8.87 4.25
C VAL A 39 12.78 9.04 2.82
N ASN A 40 13.09 10.15 2.14
CA ASN A 40 12.59 10.40 0.79
C ASN A 40 13.13 9.38 -0.22
N VAL A 41 14.38 8.96 -0.05
CA VAL A 41 15.00 7.92 -0.89
C VAL A 41 14.33 6.58 -0.65
N LEU A 42 14.06 6.22 0.61
CA LEU A 42 13.37 4.98 0.96
C LEU A 42 11.94 4.97 0.39
N PHE A 43 11.17 6.03 0.59
CA PHE A 43 9.80 6.14 0.05
C PHE A 43 9.79 6.02 -1.47
N LYS A 44 10.70 6.71 -2.17
CA LYS A 44 10.84 6.59 -3.63
C LYS A 44 11.22 5.17 -4.05
N LYS A 45 12.18 4.53 -3.36
CA LYS A 45 12.62 3.15 -3.63
C LYS A 45 11.47 2.16 -3.53
N TYR A 46 10.60 2.32 -2.54
CA TYR A 46 9.45 1.44 -2.33
C TYR A 46 8.16 1.92 -3.02
N ASN A 47 8.24 2.89 -3.93
CA ASN A 47 7.10 3.47 -4.66
C ASN A 47 5.99 4.04 -3.75
N LEU A 48 6.35 4.53 -2.58
CA LEU A 48 5.46 5.19 -1.62
C LEU A 48 5.51 6.72 -1.74
N ASP A 49 6.26 7.25 -2.71
CA ASP A 49 6.28 8.67 -3.04
C ASP A 49 5.11 9.06 -3.97
N LYS A 50 4.92 10.37 -4.17
CA LYS A 50 3.88 10.93 -5.06
C LYS A 50 3.82 10.21 -6.41
N ASN A 51 4.96 9.99 -7.05
CA ASN A 51 5.02 9.36 -8.37
C ASN A 51 4.65 7.88 -8.31
N GLY A 52 5.05 7.17 -7.24
CA GLY A 52 4.65 5.79 -6.98
C GLY A 52 3.14 5.63 -6.85
N ILE A 53 2.49 6.54 -6.12
CA ILE A 53 1.03 6.55 -5.97
C ILE A 53 0.33 6.79 -7.32
N ILE A 54 0.78 7.80 -8.09
CA ILE A 54 0.23 8.08 -9.43
C ILE A 54 0.34 6.83 -10.32
N ARG A 55 1.51 6.18 -10.35
CA ARG A 55 1.72 4.95 -11.12
C ARG A 55 0.81 3.81 -10.67
N ALA A 56 0.57 3.66 -9.37
CA ALA A 56 -0.34 2.64 -8.85
C ALA A 56 -1.77 2.90 -9.33
N ILE A 57 -2.25 4.15 -9.23
CA ILE A 57 -3.59 4.54 -9.70
C ILE A 57 -3.74 4.29 -11.20
N MET A 58 -2.76 4.70 -12.01
CA MET A 58 -2.80 4.49 -13.47
C MET A 58 -2.85 3.02 -13.89
N LYS A 59 -2.38 2.09 -13.05
CA LYS A 59 -2.45 0.64 -13.31
C LYS A 59 -3.77 0.01 -12.88
N MET A 60 -4.63 0.76 -12.18
CA MET A 60 -5.91 0.29 -11.64
C MET A 60 -7.11 0.69 -12.49
N VAL A 61 -6.90 1.61 -13.44
CA VAL A 61 -7.85 2.00 -14.50
C VAL A 61 -7.65 1.07 -15.69
#